data_AF-A0A2S8F821-F1
#
_entry.id   AF-A0A2S8F821-F1
#
_cell.length_a   1.000
_cell.length_b   1.000
_cell.length_c   1.000
_cell.angle_alpha   90.00
_cell.angle_beta   90.00
_cell.angle_gamma   90.00
#
_symmetry.space_group_name_H-M   'P 1'
#
loop_
_entity.id
_entity.type
_entity.pdbx_description
1 polymer ?
#
loop_
_entity_poly.entity_id
_entity_poly.type
_entity_poly.pdbx_seq_one_letter_code
_entity_poly.pdbx_strand_id
1 'polypeptide(L)'
;MWNIRTPHTARRARGLTLVEMLMATALSLIMFAAVAQIFGMMGGAMRDARAKIELSGNLRSVANHLQTDLNNLTVDVLPWVQPGSNQGYFEIIEGPDRDVDFASYDVISTNTGHNGSMSGDADDILCFTAYSKDEPFIGLIQGHLVANTTSNVPHAYWIDISNPDEYTVITSQYAEIVYFTKLTPSDDRNLEDWSNLGTRDANETVTLYRRVFLIRPDIYFGNPNSTAAGYSYNQDASGNPLNEDRIRNNYDLSMYCTPATNNTWKTNSLEDLQDRKRRVCHSYAVASSSSPLYPFPNPILPTQLRSFEQLYNDIGSFNIRDRTGEDVILTKTLAFDVKVFDPGAVVRQEASGTIAGQPGDLYYPTSGDTAVYESYTAATAMTGAFVDLNWTASSRYSSVPGSPLFSGTPAASSGLNSDQYSPFTQSPSMALPLGAAPTGNLYRSYYDTWPLLYESDGNDQDKDGVVDEGTNGFDDNNNGIVDDVGEYETSPPYPAPLRGISVTVRAIEEGTRQVRQDTIMADFLPK
;
A
#
# COMPACT_ATOMS: atom_id res chain seq x y z
N MET A 1 74.97 67.71 47.81
CA MET A 1 73.68 67.13 48.24
C MET A 1 72.63 67.61 47.27
N TRP A 2 72.04 66.76 46.42
CA TRP A 2 70.71 66.95 45.82
C TRP A 2 70.23 65.62 45.21
N ASN A 3 69.20 65.05 45.83
CA ASN A 3 68.53 63.81 45.46
C ASN A 3 67.49 64.12 44.37
N ILE A 4 67.72 63.69 43.13
CA ILE A 4 66.69 63.75 42.08
C ILE A 4 65.84 62.48 42.21
N ARG A 5 64.68 62.59 42.87
CA ARG A 5 63.61 61.59 42.81
C ARG A 5 62.86 61.79 41.49
N THR A 6 62.89 60.80 40.60
CA THR A 6 61.96 60.72 39.46
C THR A 6 60.55 60.43 39.98
N PRO A 7 59.55 61.29 39.72
CA PRO A 7 58.18 61.05 40.15
C PRO A 7 57.56 59.90 39.35
N HIS A 8 57.04 58.88 40.03
CA HIS A 8 56.10 57.94 39.44
C HIS A 8 54.81 58.71 39.10
N THR A 9 54.60 59.01 37.82
CA THR A 9 53.31 59.49 37.34
C THR A 9 52.34 58.31 37.36
N ALA A 10 51.57 58.17 38.44
CA ALA A 10 50.35 57.38 38.45
C ALA A 10 49.40 57.99 37.40
N ARG A 11 49.19 57.29 36.28
CA ARG A 11 48.12 57.65 35.34
C ARG A 11 46.80 57.59 36.10
N ARG A 12 46.21 58.75 36.39
CA ARG A 12 44.81 58.84 36.84
C ARG A 12 43.95 58.23 35.74
N ALA A 13 43.40 57.04 35.98
CA ALA A 13 42.27 56.54 35.20
C ALA A 13 41.14 57.56 35.36
N ARG A 14 40.80 58.28 34.28
CA ARG A 14 39.63 59.15 34.27
C ARG A 14 38.39 58.25 34.36
N GLY A 15 37.46 58.56 35.26
CA GLY A 15 36.17 57.86 35.32
C GLY A 15 35.39 58.06 34.02
N LEU A 16 34.69 57.03 33.57
CA LEU A 16 33.86 57.07 32.37
C LEU A 16 32.71 58.06 32.55
N THR A 17 32.43 58.85 31.52
CA THR A 17 31.27 59.73 31.50
C THR A 17 29.97 58.91 31.40
N LEU A 18 28.85 59.46 31.86
CA LEU A 18 27.54 58.81 31.80
C LEU A 18 27.17 58.42 30.35
N VAL A 19 27.56 59.25 29.38
CA VAL A 19 27.36 59.01 27.94
C VAL A 19 28.22 57.84 27.43
N GLU A 20 29.49 57.73 27.86
CA GLU A 20 30.34 56.60 27.49
C GLU A 20 29.85 55.28 28.10
N MET A 21 29.39 55.28 29.36
CA MET A 21 28.77 54.11 29.98
C MET A 21 27.47 53.71 29.26
N LEU A 22 26.64 54.67 28.87
CA LEU A 22 25.43 54.42 28.09
C LEU A 22 25.73 53.91 26.67
N MET A 23 26.74 54.46 25.99
CA MET A 23 27.16 53.96 24.68
C MET A 23 27.78 52.56 24.78
N ALA A 24 28.61 52.29 25.79
CA ALA A 24 29.22 50.99 25.98
C ALA A 24 28.17 49.90 26.30
N THR A 25 27.19 50.19 27.16
CA THR A 25 26.10 49.24 27.42
C THR A 25 25.21 49.05 26.21
N ALA A 26 24.86 50.12 25.48
CA ALA A 26 24.09 50.02 24.24
C ALA A 26 24.80 49.16 23.18
N LEU A 27 26.10 49.37 22.96
CA LEU A 27 26.91 48.56 22.03
C LEU A 27 27.00 47.10 22.48
N SER A 28 27.15 46.85 23.79
CA SER A 28 27.16 45.49 24.31
C SER A 28 25.82 44.79 24.08
N LEU A 29 24.69 45.47 24.29
CA LEU A 29 23.35 44.93 24.06
C LEU A 29 23.11 44.65 22.57
N ILE A 30 23.55 45.53 21.67
CA ILE A 30 23.48 45.29 20.23
C ILE A 30 24.32 44.08 19.84
N MET A 31 25.52 43.92 20.39
CA MET A 31 26.35 42.75 20.15
C MET A 31 25.70 41.46 20.66
N PHE A 32 25.16 41.46 21.88
CA PHE A 32 24.43 40.31 22.42
C PHE A 32 23.20 39.97 21.57
N ALA A 33 22.46 40.98 21.09
CA ALA A 33 21.32 40.77 20.19
C ALA A 33 21.74 40.15 18.85
N ALA A 34 22.83 40.63 18.24
CA ALA A 34 23.35 40.07 17.00
C ALA A 34 23.83 38.61 17.18
N VAL A 35 24.53 38.32 18.28
CA VAL A 35 24.98 36.96 18.60
C VAL A 35 23.79 36.02 18.85
N ALA A 36 22.77 36.47 19.57
CA ALA A 36 21.54 35.70 19.79
C ALA A 36 20.82 35.37 18.48
N GLN A 37 20.75 36.31 17.53
CA GLN A 37 20.18 36.06 16.20
C GLN A 37 20.99 35.01 15.41
N ILE A 38 22.32 35.09 15.44
CA ILE A 38 23.18 34.09 14.78
C ILE A 38 22.95 32.70 15.36
N PHE A 39 22.90 32.57 16.70
CA PHE A 39 22.60 31.29 17.33
C PHE A 39 21.19 30.77 17.00
N GLY A 40 20.19 31.65 16.91
CA GLY A 40 18.85 31.28 16.47
C GLY A 40 18.82 30.74 15.03
N MET A 41 19.47 31.44 14.10
CA MET A 41 19.58 31.00 12.70
C MET A 41 20.33 29.67 12.58
N MET A 42 21.46 29.54 13.29
CA MET A 42 22.27 28.32 13.28
C MET A 42 21.53 27.14 13.91
N GLY A 43 20.79 27.37 15.00
CA GLY A 43 19.94 26.37 15.63
C GLY A 43 18.82 25.87 14.72
N GLY A 44 18.15 26.78 14.01
CA GLY A 44 17.13 26.43 13.00
C GLY A 44 17.72 25.57 11.88
N ALA A 45 18.80 26.03 11.26
CA ALA A 45 19.47 25.29 10.18
C ALA A 45 19.96 23.90 10.61
N MET A 46 20.46 23.76 11.86
CA MET A 46 20.87 22.46 12.41
C MET A 46 19.69 21.51 12.63
N ARG A 47 18.57 22.01 13.16
CA ARG A 47 17.34 21.23 13.34
C ARG A 47 16.84 20.71 12.00
N ASP A 48 16.76 21.57 11.01
CA ASP A 48 16.32 21.27 9.64
C ASP A 48 17.24 20.26 8.96
N ALA A 49 18.57 20.43 9.11
CA ALA A 49 19.55 19.48 8.60
C ALA A 49 19.39 18.09 9.24
N ARG A 50 19.14 18.03 10.56
CA ARG A 50 18.91 16.76 11.27
C ARG A 50 17.63 16.08 10.80
N ALA A 51 16.52 16.83 10.68
CA ALA A 51 15.24 16.30 10.22
C ALA A 51 15.35 15.72 8.80
N LYS A 52 16.09 16.39 7.90
CA LYS A 52 16.36 15.89 6.55
C LYS A 52 17.19 14.60 6.53
N ILE A 53 18.19 14.49 7.41
CA ILE A 53 19.01 13.28 7.54
C ILE A 53 18.17 12.13 8.07
N GLU A 54 17.33 12.37 9.07
CA GLU A 54 16.40 11.40 9.62
C GLU A 54 15.40 10.90 8.57
N LEU A 55 14.76 11.80 7.83
CA LEU A 55 13.86 11.44 6.72
C LEU A 55 14.55 10.56 5.67
N SER A 56 15.79 10.91 5.31
CA SER A 56 16.56 10.13 4.33
C SER A 56 16.98 8.77 4.89
N GLY A 57 17.19 8.65 6.20
CA GLY A 57 17.45 7.38 6.88
C GLY A 57 16.22 6.48 6.91
N ASN A 58 15.06 7.04 7.26
CA ASN A 58 13.79 6.32 7.31
C ASN A 58 13.39 5.80 5.92
N LEU A 59 13.49 6.63 4.88
CA LEU A 59 13.19 6.21 3.50
C LEU A 59 14.06 5.04 3.04
N ARG A 60 15.37 5.10 3.30
CA ARG A 60 16.27 3.97 2.96
C ARG A 60 15.93 2.71 3.75
N SER A 61 15.51 2.85 5.00
CA SER A 61 15.06 1.71 5.81
C SER A 61 13.82 1.07 5.20
N VAL A 62 12.82 1.87 4.82
CA VAL A 62 11.60 1.42 4.15
C VAL A 62 11.93 0.72 2.83
N ALA A 63 12.80 1.34 2.00
CA ALA A 63 13.24 0.78 0.73
C ALA A 63 13.95 -0.56 0.90
N ASN A 64 14.86 -0.68 1.88
CA ASN A 64 15.55 -1.93 2.18
C ASN A 64 14.59 -3.03 2.68
N HIS A 65 13.61 -2.67 3.51
CA HIS A 65 12.59 -3.61 3.98
C HIS A 65 11.74 -4.12 2.82
N LEU A 66 11.18 -3.21 2.02
CA LEU A 66 10.36 -3.56 0.86
C LEU A 66 11.15 -4.39 -0.16
N GLN A 67 12.40 -4.02 -0.46
CA GLN A 67 13.26 -4.80 -1.34
C GLN A 67 13.53 -6.21 -0.79
N THR A 68 13.75 -6.34 0.52
CA THR A 68 13.97 -7.65 1.16
C THR A 68 12.73 -8.52 1.07
N ASP A 69 11.54 -7.96 1.29
CA ASP A 69 10.29 -8.70 1.18
C ASP A 69 10.00 -9.12 -0.26
N LEU A 70 10.22 -8.24 -1.25
CA LEU A 70 10.07 -8.53 -2.68
C LEU A 70 11.09 -9.56 -3.20
N ASN A 71 12.30 -9.60 -2.65
CA ASN A 71 13.29 -10.63 -2.99
C ASN A 71 12.92 -12.01 -2.45
N ASN A 72 12.02 -12.07 -1.47
CA ASN A 72 11.65 -13.27 -0.73
C ASN A 72 10.22 -13.76 -1.09
N LEU A 73 9.69 -13.38 -2.26
CA LEU A 73 8.40 -13.88 -2.74
C LEU A 73 8.36 -15.40 -2.79
N THR A 74 7.21 -15.99 -2.43
CA THR A 74 7.00 -17.45 -2.47
C THR A 74 6.42 -17.95 -3.79
N VAL A 75 6.03 -17.05 -4.69
CA VAL A 75 5.39 -17.35 -5.97
C VAL A 75 6.23 -16.77 -7.10
N ASP A 76 6.28 -17.50 -8.22
CA ASP A 76 6.78 -16.94 -9.47
C ASP A 76 5.70 -16.03 -10.03
N VAL A 77 6.02 -14.78 -10.36
CA VAL A 77 5.04 -13.74 -10.72
C VAL A 77 4.54 -13.93 -12.16
N LEU A 78 3.85 -15.05 -12.37
CA LEU A 78 3.29 -15.55 -13.62
C LEU A 78 1.78 -15.79 -13.41
N PRO A 79 0.95 -15.51 -14.42
CA PRO A 79 -0.45 -15.88 -14.39
C PRO A 79 -0.64 -17.41 -14.40
N TRP A 80 -1.77 -17.90 -13.90
CA TRP A 80 -2.19 -19.31 -13.91
C TRP A 80 -1.30 -20.21 -13.06
N VAL A 81 -1.13 -19.84 -11.79
CA VAL A 81 -0.38 -20.65 -10.82
C VAL A 81 -1.06 -22.00 -10.66
N GLN A 82 -0.27 -23.08 -10.76
CA GLN A 82 -0.79 -24.44 -10.63
C GLN A 82 -1.17 -24.74 -9.17
N PRO A 83 -2.35 -25.35 -8.92
CA PRO A 83 -2.68 -25.89 -7.61
C PRO A 83 -1.69 -27.00 -7.22
N GLY A 84 -1.39 -27.15 -5.93
CA GLY A 84 -0.41 -28.13 -5.44
C GLY A 84 1.08 -27.78 -5.66
N SER A 85 1.39 -26.66 -6.32
CA SER A 85 2.77 -26.18 -6.51
C SER A 85 3.44 -25.65 -5.23
N ASN A 86 2.68 -25.54 -4.13
CA ASN A 86 3.09 -24.94 -2.86
C ASN A 86 3.67 -23.52 -3.02
N GLN A 87 3.12 -22.77 -3.97
CA GLN A 87 3.34 -21.35 -4.16
C GLN A 87 2.21 -20.55 -3.52
N GLY A 88 2.50 -19.33 -3.06
CA GLY A 88 1.47 -18.43 -2.53
C GLY A 88 0.88 -17.53 -3.63
N TYR A 89 0.77 -16.23 -3.37
CA TYR A 89 0.23 -15.28 -4.33
C TYR A 89 0.99 -13.96 -4.35
N PHE A 90 0.82 -13.21 -5.44
CA PHE A 90 1.27 -11.84 -5.59
C PHE A 90 0.15 -11.03 -6.25
N GLU A 91 -0.23 -9.93 -5.61
CA GLU A 91 -1.34 -9.09 -6.03
C GLU A 91 -1.00 -7.61 -5.85
N ILE A 92 -1.32 -6.82 -6.88
CA ILE A 92 -1.27 -5.36 -6.85
C ILE A 92 -2.70 -4.87 -7.04
N ILE A 93 -3.11 -3.94 -6.20
CA ILE A 93 -4.38 -3.24 -6.33
C ILE A 93 -4.04 -1.78 -6.56
N GLU A 94 -4.28 -1.36 -7.79
CA GLU A 94 -4.22 0.02 -8.22
C GLU A 94 -5.50 0.71 -7.80
N GLY A 95 -5.34 1.78 -7.03
CA GLY A 95 -6.48 2.58 -6.62
C GLY A 95 -6.98 3.50 -7.73
N PRO A 96 -7.98 4.33 -7.42
CA PRO A 96 -8.49 5.32 -8.36
C PRO A 96 -7.53 6.44 -8.74
N ASP A 97 -6.58 6.77 -7.87
CA ASP A 97 -5.67 7.90 -8.02
C ASP A 97 -4.53 7.57 -8.98
N ARG A 98 -4.67 7.91 -10.25
CA ARG A 98 -3.66 7.60 -11.28
C ARG A 98 -2.80 8.82 -11.55
N ASP A 99 -1.52 8.62 -11.89
CA ASP A 99 -0.60 9.73 -12.20
C ASP A 99 -1.16 10.70 -13.29
N VAL A 100 -2.00 10.20 -14.21
CA VAL A 100 -2.67 11.00 -15.25
C VAL A 100 -3.65 12.01 -14.66
N ASP A 101 -4.32 11.69 -13.57
CA ASP A 101 -5.39 12.51 -13.00
C ASP A 101 -4.80 13.75 -12.31
N PHE A 102 -3.55 13.67 -11.88
CA PHE A 102 -2.74 14.82 -11.48
C PHE A 102 -2.23 15.66 -12.65
N ALA A 103 -1.93 15.03 -13.80
CA ALA A 103 -1.42 15.72 -14.99
C ALA A 103 -2.52 16.46 -15.80
N SER A 104 -3.77 15.97 -15.73
CA SER A 104 -4.88 16.44 -16.57
C SER A 104 -5.49 17.76 -16.12
N TYR A 105 -5.54 18.02 -14.80
CA TYR A 105 -6.33 19.13 -14.26
C TYR A 105 -5.57 20.46 -14.16
N ASP A 106 -4.27 20.48 -14.48
CA ASP A 106 -3.45 21.70 -14.53
C ASP A 106 -3.51 22.43 -15.89
N VAL A 107 -4.25 21.89 -16.87
CA VAL A 107 -4.24 22.42 -18.24
C VAL A 107 -5.64 22.92 -18.63
N ILE A 108 -5.86 24.21 -18.36
CA ILE A 108 -6.80 25.09 -19.09
C ILE A 108 -8.29 24.92 -18.69
N SER A 109 -8.67 25.40 -17.51
CA SER A 109 -10.01 25.97 -17.34
C SER A 109 -9.97 27.10 -16.31
N THR A 110 -10.37 28.28 -16.74
CA THR A 110 -10.39 29.51 -15.96
C THR A 110 -11.32 29.41 -14.74
N ASN A 111 -10.79 29.72 -13.55
CA ASN A 111 -11.45 30.09 -12.28
C ASN A 111 -11.54 29.08 -11.13
N THR A 112 -10.90 27.93 -11.21
CA THR A 112 -10.58 27.17 -10.00
C THR A 112 -9.12 26.76 -10.08
N GLY A 113 -8.33 27.09 -9.06
CA GLY A 113 -6.90 26.77 -9.03
C GLY A 113 -6.70 25.28 -8.78
N HIS A 114 -6.42 24.52 -9.83
CA HIS A 114 -6.13 23.09 -9.74
C HIS A 114 -4.63 22.94 -9.91
N ASN A 115 -3.88 23.12 -8.83
CA ASN A 115 -2.44 22.85 -8.84
C ASN A 115 -2.27 21.33 -8.84
N GLY A 116 -1.79 20.78 -9.97
CA GLY A 116 -1.36 19.39 -10.07
C GLY A 116 -0.46 19.04 -8.88
N SER A 117 -0.86 18.05 -8.11
CA SER A 117 -0.23 17.80 -6.83
C SER A 117 1.17 17.20 -7.04
N MET A 118 2.18 17.89 -6.53
CA MET A 118 3.51 17.29 -6.28
C MET A 118 3.45 16.09 -5.32
N SER A 119 2.28 15.75 -4.77
CA SER A 119 2.12 14.69 -3.80
C SER A 119 2.21 13.29 -4.41
N GLY A 120 1.83 13.08 -5.68
CA GLY A 120 1.83 11.76 -6.34
C GLY A 120 0.75 10.80 -5.82
N ASP A 121 0.58 9.68 -6.50
CA ASP A 121 -0.36 8.62 -6.11
C ASP A 121 0.03 7.99 -4.76
N ALA A 122 -0.97 7.75 -3.92
CA ALA A 122 -0.80 7.13 -2.63
C ALA A 122 -1.84 6.07 -2.30
N ASP A 123 -2.73 5.67 -3.20
CA ASP A 123 -3.83 4.77 -2.89
C ASP A 123 -3.62 3.30 -3.33
N ASP A 124 -2.41 2.99 -3.78
CA ASP A 124 -1.97 1.63 -4.08
C ASP A 124 -1.83 0.70 -2.88
N ILE A 125 -2.12 -0.58 -3.14
CA ILE A 125 -1.99 -1.67 -2.17
C ILE A 125 -1.19 -2.80 -2.81
N LEU A 126 -0.20 -3.27 -2.07
CA LEU A 126 0.66 -4.38 -2.48
C LEU A 126 0.51 -5.52 -1.48
N CYS A 127 0.06 -6.68 -1.97
CA CYS A 127 -0.24 -7.87 -1.17
C CYS A 127 0.53 -9.06 -1.74
N PHE A 128 1.29 -9.77 -0.92
CA PHE A 128 1.99 -10.97 -1.38
C PHE A 128 2.39 -11.88 -0.22
N THR A 129 2.78 -13.09 -0.57
CA THR A 129 3.36 -14.05 0.38
C THR A 129 4.87 -14.11 0.24
N ALA A 130 5.58 -14.12 1.38
CA ALA A 130 7.03 -14.13 1.46
C ALA A 130 7.56 -15.28 2.33
N TYR A 131 8.76 -15.76 2.00
CA TYR A 131 9.51 -16.76 2.73
C TYR A 131 10.86 -16.21 3.16
N SER A 132 11.06 -16.05 4.47
CA SER A 132 12.35 -15.68 5.02
C SER A 132 13.22 -16.93 5.22
N LYS A 133 14.49 -16.85 4.81
CA LYS A 133 15.47 -17.94 4.99
C LYS A 133 16.25 -17.82 6.30
N ASP A 134 16.61 -16.59 6.65
CA ASP A 134 17.57 -16.31 7.71
C ASP A 134 16.86 -16.11 9.06
N GLU A 135 15.90 -15.17 9.11
CA GLU A 135 15.19 -14.79 10.33
C GLU A 135 13.69 -15.01 10.15
N PRO A 136 13.03 -15.87 10.95
CA PRO A 136 11.60 -16.08 10.84
C PRO A 136 10.84 -14.80 11.20
N PHE A 137 9.72 -14.59 10.54
CA PHE A 137 8.76 -13.56 10.94
C PHE A 137 8.23 -13.87 12.34
N ILE A 138 8.05 -12.82 13.13
CA ILE A 138 7.59 -12.90 14.52
C ILE A 138 6.24 -12.20 14.61
N GLY A 139 5.32 -12.79 15.35
CA GLY A 139 3.99 -12.26 15.58
C GLY A 139 3.47 -12.64 16.95
N LEU A 140 2.37 -12.03 17.34
CA LEU A 140 1.70 -12.27 18.61
C LEU A 140 0.30 -12.83 18.36
N ILE A 141 -0.09 -13.77 19.20
CA ILE A 141 -1.46 -14.28 19.27
C ILE A 141 -1.99 -14.10 20.68
N GLN A 142 -3.27 -13.77 20.80
CA GLN A 142 -3.95 -13.78 22.09
C GLN A 142 -4.21 -15.22 22.54
N GLY A 143 -3.94 -15.52 23.82
CA GLY A 143 -4.03 -16.85 24.41
C GLY A 143 -2.71 -17.63 24.37
N HIS A 144 -2.79 -18.90 24.77
CA HIS A 144 -1.65 -19.83 24.84
C HIS A 144 -1.61 -20.77 23.65
N LEU A 145 -0.41 -20.95 23.06
CA LEU A 145 -0.21 -22.01 22.07
C LEU A 145 -0.02 -23.36 22.78
N VAL A 146 -0.96 -24.29 22.60
CA VAL A 146 -0.94 -25.59 23.27
C VAL A 146 -0.72 -26.70 22.24
N ALA A 147 0.14 -27.67 22.56
CA ALA A 147 0.33 -28.85 21.74
C ALA A 147 -0.96 -29.67 21.67
N ASN A 148 -1.39 -30.02 20.47
CA ASN A 148 -2.52 -30.91 20.26
C ASN A 148 -2.08 -32.35 20.57
N THR A 149 -2.75 -32.98 21.54
CA THR A 149 -2.50 -34.38 21.92
C THR A 149 -3.62 -35.31 21.44
N THR A 150 -4.61 -34.76 20.74
CA THR A 150 -5.85 -35.45 20.37
C THR A 150 -5.87 -35.71 18.87
N SER A 151 -6.20 -36.94 18.46
CA SER A 151 -6.23 -37.33 17.05
C SER A 151 -7.43 -36.79 16.25
N ASN A 152 -8.32 -36.01 16.87
CA ASN A 152 -9.58 -35.55 16.28
C ASN A 152 -9.41 -34.44 15.23
N VAL A 153 -8.30 -33.69 15.27
CA VAL A 153 -7.99 -32.63 14.31
C VAL A 153 -6.54 -32.77 13.84
N PRO A 154 -6.27 -32.60 12.53
CA PRO A 154 -4.96 -32.83 11.93
C PRO A 154 -4.00 -31.64 12.11
N HIS A 155 -4.06 -30.94 13.24
CA HIS A 155 -3.21 -29.79 13.55
C HIS A 155 -2.26 -30.14 14.69
N ALA A 156 -1.03 -29.62 14.67
CA ALA A 156 -0.03 -29.89 15.69
C ALA A 156 -0.28 -29.08 16.97
N TYR A 157 -0.88 -27.90 16.84
CA TYR A 157 -1.17 -26.98 17.94
C TYR A 157 -2.60 -26.48 17.88
N TRP A 158 -3.08 -25.91 18.98
CA TRP A 158 -4.31 -25.14 19.05
C TRP A 158 -4.11 -23.95 19.99
N ILE A 159 -4.97 -22.93 19.87
CA ILE A 159 -4.88 -21.73 20.71
C ILE A 159 -5.86 -21.85 21.87
N ASP A 160 -5.36 -21.87 23.10
CA ASP A 160 -6.19 -21.75 24.30
C ASP A 160 -6.45 -20.28 24.61
N ILE A 161 -7.66 -19.82 24.31
CA ILE A 161 -8.10 -18.44 24.56
C ILE A 161 -8.72 -18.24 25.95
N SER A 162 -8.70 -19.23 26.84
CA SER A 162 -9.39 -19.16 28.14
C SER A 162 -8.95 -17.98 29.03
N ASN A 163 -7.71 -17.52 28.86
CA ASN A 163 -7.21 -16.30 29.47
C ASN A 163 -6.95 -15.22 28.39
N PRO A 164 -7.83 -14.21 28.25
CA PRO A 164 -7.71 -13.19 27.21
C PRO A 164 -6.58 -12.19 27.47
N ASP A 165 -6.00 -12.14 28.67
CA ASP A 165 -4.93 -11.21 29.03
C ASP A 165 -3.53 -11.73 28.65
N GLU A 166 -3.43 -13.00 28.28
CA GLU A 166 -2.16 -13.63 27.90
C GLU A 166 -1.94 -13.57 26.40
N TYR A 167 -0.67 -13.41 26.01
CA TYR A 167 -0.25 -13.39 24.61
C TYR A 167 0.95 -14.32 24.43
N THR A 168 0.92 -15.11 23.35
CA THR A 168 2.01 -15.99 22.97
C THR A 168 2.73 -15.43 21.75
N VAL A 169 4.07 -15.38 21.82
CA VAL A 169 4.92 -15.09 20.67
C VAL A 169 4.97 -16.33 19.80
N ILE A 170 4.65 -16.16 18.51
CA ILE A 170 4.77 -17.19 17.49
C ILE A 170 5.72 -16.72 16.40
N THR A 171 6.27 -17.69 15.69
CA THR A 171 7.15 -17.43 14.55
C THR A 171 6.74 -18.29 13.36
N SER A 172 7.03 -17.81 12.16
CA SER A 172 6.91 -18.59 10.91
C SER A 172 7.95 -18.11 9.91
N GLN A 173 8.47 -19.03 9.10
CA GLN A 173 9.30 -18.65 7.95
C GLN A 173 8.46 -18.10 6.80
N TYR A 174 7.15 -18.39 6.79
CA TYR A 174 6.21 -17.94 5.77
C TYR A 174 5.27 -16.87 6.35
N ALA A 175 5.06 -15.80 5.61
CA ALA A 175 4.10 -14.77 5.98
C ALA A 175 3.37 -14.21 4.75
N GLU A 176 2.16 -13.74 4.98
CA GLU A 176 1.39 -12.88 4.08
C GLU A 176 1.65 -11.43 4.49
N ILE A 177 2.13 -10.60 3.57
CA ILE A 177 2.56 -9.22 3.81
C ILE A 177 1.68 -8.29 3.00
N VAL A 178 1.25 -7.20 3.64
CA VAL A 178 0.47 -6.13 3.01
C VAL A 178 1.11 -4.78 3.26
N TYR A 179 1.32 -4.03 2.19
CA TYR A 179 1.62 -2.60 2.21
C TYR A 179 0.40 -1.83 1.75
N PHE A 180 0.03 -0.81 2.52
CA PHE A 180 -1.08 0.07 2.21
C PHE A 180 -0.90 1.41 2.92
N THR A 181 -1.59 2.44 2.45
CA THR A 181 -1.59 3.74 3.11
C THR A 181 -2.94 4.03 3.77
N LYS A 182 -2.95 4.93 4.77
CA LYS A 182 -4.17 5.58 5.27
C LYS A 182 -3.95 7.08 5.42
N LEU A 183 -5.02 7.84 5.23
CA LEU A 183 -5.07 9.26 5.53
C LEU A 183 -4.67 9.50 6.99
N THR A 184 -3.81 10.48 7.23
CA THR A 184 -3.36 10.88 8.56
C THR A 184 -4.30 11.99 9.08
N PRO A 185 -5.23 11.72 10.02
CA PRO A 185 -6.29 12.68 10.37
C PRO A 185 -5.79 13.96 11.06
N SER A 186 -4.58 13.93 11.63
CA SER A 186 -3.98 15.04 12.38
C SER A 186 -3.17 16.01 11.52
N ASP A 187 -3.02 15.72 10.24
CA ASP A 187 -2.26 16.51 9.27
C ASP A 187 -3.17 17.27 8.30
N ASP A 188 -4.34 17.68 8.78
CA ASP A 188 -5.18 18.66 8.10
C ASP A 188 -4.46 20.02 8.17
N ARG A 189 -3.64 20.27 7.14
CA ARG A 189 -2.83 21.49 7.03
C ARG A 189 -3.62 22.65 6.44
N ASN A 190 -4.93 22.51 6.22
CA ASN A 190 -5.75 23.52 5.58
C ASN A 190 -6.81 24.10 6.52
N LEU A 191 -6.90 25.43 6.51
CA LEU A 191 -8.07 26.19 6.96
C LEU A 191 -9.07 26.39 5.80
N GLU A 192 -8.82 25.73 4.67
CA GLU A 192 -9.59 25.78 3.42
C GLU A 192 -10.04 24.36 3.07
N ASP A 193 -11.10 23.89 3.73
CA ASP A 193 -11.69 22.57 3.50
C ASP A 193 -12.15 22.46 2.03
N TRP A 194 -11.40 21.74 1.19
CA TRP A 194 -11.89 21.39 -0.16
C TRP A 194 -13.00 20.33 -0.09
N SER A 195 -13.03 19.53 0.98
CA SER A 195 -14.03 18.50 1.26
C SER A 195 -14.24 18.30 2.76
N ASN A 196 -15.48 18.35 3.23
CA ASN A 196 -15.85 18.04 4.61
C ASN A 196 -16.07 16.54 4.87
N LEU A 197 -15.63 15.66 3.96
CA LEU A 197 -16.07 14.27 3.86
C LEU A 197 -15.00 13.24 4.24
N GLY A 198 -13.89 13.65 4.89
CA GLY A 198 -12.86 12.72 5.37
C GLY A 198 -12.07 12.03 4.26
N THR A 199 -11.97 12.67 3.11
CA THR A 199 -11.10 12.30 1.98
C THR A 199 -9.82 13.10 2.04
N ARG A 200 -8.70 12.50 1.64
CA ARG A 200 -7.40 13.17 1.56
C ARG A 200 -7.49 14.44 0.71
N ASP A 201 -6.88 15.53 1.14
CA ASP A 201 -6.62 16.71 0.31
C ASP A 201 -5.25 16.64 -0.38
N ALA A 202 -5.10 17.39 -1.47
CA ALA A 202 -3.90 17.44 -2.31
C ALA A 202 -2.57 17.54 -1.53
N ASN A 203 -2.59 18.32 -0.46
CA ASN A 203 -1.46 18.74 0.36
C ASN A 203 -1.36 17.97 1.68
N GLU A 204 -2.27 17.02 1.91
CA GLU A 204 -2.25 16.15 3.07
C GLU A 204 -1.36 14.93 2.84
N THR A 205 -0.79 14.47 3.94
CA THR A 205 0.03 13.26 3.94
C THR A 205 -0.76 12.04 4.36
N VAL A 206 -0.36 10.91 3.81
CA VAL A 206 -0.77 9.59 4.26
C VAL A 206 0.31 9.00 5.15
N THR A 207 -0.07 7.99 5.93
CA THR A 207 0.87 7.13 6.64
C THR A 207 0.94 5.80 5.89
N LEU A 208 2.16 5.33 5.64
CA LEU A 208 2.42 4.03 5.03
C LEU A 208 2.49 2.97 6.14
N TYR A 209 1.75 1.89 5.95
CA TYR A 209 1.66 0.77 6.86
C TYR A 209 2.21 -0.49 6.21
N ARG A 210 2.78 -1.36 7.05
CA ARG A 210 3.19 -2.71 6.68
C ARG A 210 2.66 -3.69 7.71
N ARG A 211 1.83 -4.63 7.29
CA ARG A 211 1.30 -5.70 8.16
C ARG A 211 1.82 -7.06 7.72
N VAL A 212 2.10 -7.92 8.70
CA VAL A 212 2.64 -9.27 8.50
C VAL A 212 1.74 -10.25 9.21
N PHE A 213 1.20 -11.20 8.46
CA PHE A 213 0.35 -12.27 8.97
C PHE A 213 1.08 -13.60 8.79
N LEU A 214 1.37 -14.28 9.89
CA LEU A 214 2.15 -15.51 9.87
C LEU A 214 1.33 -16.66 9.28
N ILE A 215 1.89 -17.36 8.30
CA ILE A 215 1.27 -18.54 7.69
C ILE A 215 1.65 -19.75 8.56
N ARG A 216 0.66 -20.29 9.29
CA ARG A 216 0.82 -21.39 10.26
C ARG A 216 -0.35 -22.37 10.15
N PRO A 217 -0.39 -23.22 9.10
CA PRO A 217 -1.46 -24.20 8.91
C PRO A 217 -1.46 -25.31 9.97
N ASP A 218 -0.41 -25.41 10.78
CA ASP A 218 -0.28 -26.36 11.88
C ASP A 218 -1.05 -25.94 13.15
N ILE A 219 -1.57 -24.71 13.21
CA ILE A 219 -2.31 -24.17 14.36
C ILE A 219 -3.81 -24.26 14.11
N TYR A 220 -4.54 -24.92 15.00
CA TYR A 220 -6.00 -24.94 14.98
C TYR A 220 -6.60 -23.78 15.78
N PHE A 221 -7.48 -23.00 15.17
CA PHE A 221 -8.22 -21.93 15.85
C PHE A 221 -9.53 -22.46 16.46
N GLY A 222 -9.41 -23.28 17.48
CA GLY A 222 -10.54 -23.93 18.12
C GLY A 222 -10.12 -24.79 19.30
N ASN A 223 -11.09 -25.44 19.95
CA ASN A 223 -10.82 -26.39 21.02
C ASN A 223 -10.91 -27.83 20.46
N PRO A 224 -9.79 -28.56 20.34
CA PRO A 224 -9.79 -29.94 19.84
C PRO A 224 -10.45 -30.95 20.79
N ASN A 225 -10.62 -30.58 22.06
CA ASN A 225 -11.12 -31.43 23.15
C ASN A 225 -12.61 -31.22 23.44
N SER A 226 -13.30 -30.35 22.71
CA SER A 226 -14.73 -30.14 22.87
C SER A 226 -15.53 -31.39 22.51
N THR A 227 -16.66 -31.60 23.19
CA THR A 227 -17.58 -32.72 22.92
C THR A 227 -18.21 -32.64 21.52
N ALA A 228 -18.32 -31.43 20.96
CA ALA A 228 -18.52 -31.23 19.53
C ALA A 228 -17.14 -31.33 18.85
N ALA A 229 -16.87 -32.44 18.16
CA ALA A 229 -15.61 -32.63 17.46
C ALA A 229 -15.34 -31.44 16.50
N GLY A 230 -14.19 -30.78 16.63
CA GLY A 230 -13.82 -29.66 15.76
C GLY A 230 -14.54 -28.34 16.06
N TYR A 231 -14.76 -28.01 17.33
CA TYR A 231 -15.26 -26.68 17.72
C TYR A 231 -14.24 -25.60 17.33
N SER A 232 -14.62 -24.73 16.41
CA SER A 232 -13.83 -23.55 16.01
C SER A 232 -14.31 -22.34 16.80
N TYR A 233 -13.39 -21.46 17.21
CA TYR A 233 -13.79 -20.29 17.98
C TYR A 233 -14.55 -19.29 17.09
N ASN A 234 -15.72 -18.89 17.59
CA ASN A 234 -16.56 -17.85 17.04
C ASN A 234 -16.73 -16.66 18.00
N GLN A 235 -16.26 -16.81 19.24
CA GLN A 235 -16.36 -15.86 20.33
C GLN A 235 -15.11 -15.94 21.20
N ASP A 236 -14.81 -14.85 21.90
CA ASP A 236 -13.74 -14.81 22.90
C ASP A 236 -14.11 -15.54 24.20
N ALA A 237 -13.17 -15.56 25.17
CA ALA A 237 -13.39 -16.13 26.50
C ALA A 237 -14.56 -15.49 27.27
N SER A 238 -14.88 -14.24 26.97
CA SER A 238 -15.95 -13.46 27.60
C SER A 238 -17.31 -13.60 26.88
N GLY A 239 -17.38 -14.39 25.80
CA GLY A 239 -18.58 -14.62 25.01
C GLY A 239 -18.88 -13.52 23.96
N ASN A 240 -17.94 -12.61 23.69
CA ASN A 240 -18.11 -11.59 22.66
C ASN A 240 -17.73 -12.17 21.28
N PRO A 241 -18.50 -11.89 20.21
CA PRO A 241 -18.20 -12.38 18.86
C PRO A 241 -16.81 -11.97 18.35
N LEU A 242 -16.13 -12.89 17.66
CA LEU A 242 -14.87 -12.61 16.96
C LEU A 242 -15.19 -12.14 15.54
N ASN A 243 -15.13 -10.83 15.31
CA ASN A 243 -15.20 -10.22 13.99
C ASN A 243 -13.80 -10.02 13.39
N GLU A 244 -13.74 -9.63 12.10
CA GLU A 244 -12.49 -9.38 11.38
C GLU A 244 -11.56 -8.43 12.13
N ASP A 245 -12.08 -7.30 12.61
CA ASP A 245 -11.27 -6.28 13.31
C ASP A 245 -10.55 -6.85 14.54
N ARG A 246 -11.25 -7.64 15.36
CA ARG A 246 -10.67 -8.26 16.54
C ARG A 246 -9.67 -9.35 16.18
N ILE A 247 -9.94 -10.14 15.15
CA ILE A 247 -9.00 -11.16 14.67
C ILE A 247 -7.71 -10.50 14.19
N ARG A 248 -7.83 -9.47 13.35
CA ARG A 248 -6.67 -8.73 12.82
C ARG A 248 -5.93 -7.93 13.89
N ASN A 249 -6.58 -7.52 14.97
CA ASN A 249 -5.90 -6.82 16.08
C ASN A 249 -5.14 -7.78 17.00
N ASN A 250 -5.74 -8.93 17.33
CA ASN A 250 -5.26 -9.82 18.39
C ASN A 250 -4.41 -11.00 17.90
N TYR A 251 -4.47 -11.32 16.60
CA TYR A 251 -3.79 -12.47 16.03
C TYR A 251 -3.02 -12.06 14.77
N ASP A 252 -1.68 -12.09 14.86
CA ASP A 252 -0.77 -11.88 13.72
C ASP A 252 -0.65 -13.16 12.88
N LEU A 253 -1.79 -13.79 12.55
CA LEU A 253 -1.90 -15.04 11.79
C LEU A 253 -2.63 -14.78 10.47
N SER A 254 -2.20 -15.45 9.40
CA SER A 254 -2.97 -15.49 8.16
C SER A 254 -4.18 -16.39 8.37
N MET A 255 -5.36 -15.79 8.36
CA MET A 255 -6.62 -16.43 8.69
C MET A 255 -7.73 -15.96 7.75
N TYR A 256 -8.69 -16.84 7.55
CA TYR A 256 -9.93 -16.57 6.83
C TYR A 256 -11.14 -16.98 7.65
N CYS A 257 -12.27 -16.33 7.39
CA CYS A 257 -13.55 -16.67 8.00
C CYS A 257 -14.36 -17.54 7.05
N THR A 258 -14.93 -18.64 7.55
CA THR A 258 -16.03 -19.35 6.88
C THR A 258 -17.34 -18.84 7.48
N PRO A 259 -18.21 -18.13 6.72
CA PRO A 259 -19.48 -17.66 7.22
C PRO A 259 -20.44 -18.83 7.35
N ALA A 260 -20.46 -19.43 8.53
CA ALA A 260 -21.61 -20.16 9.03
C ALA A 260 -22.53 -19.18 9.79
N THR A 261 -23.61 -19.68 10.40
CA THR A 261 -24.45 -18.92 11.35
C THR A 261 -23.66 -18.19 12.44
N ASN A 262 -22.41 -18.61 12.71
CA ASN A 262 -21.55 -18.11 13.78
C ASN A 262 -20.08 -17.85 13.33
N ASN A 263 -19.77 -17.28 12.16
CA ASN A 263 -18.41 -16.89 11.70
C ASN A 263 -17.23 -17.69 12.31
N THR A 264 -16.87 -18.82 11.69
CA THR A 264 -15.77 -19.65 12.18
C THR A 264 -14.46 -19.30 11.49
N TRP A 265 -13.41 -19.07 12.27
CA TRP A 265 -12.09 -18.70 11.76
C TRP A 265 -11.16 -19.89 11.62
N LYS A 266 -10.34 -19.88 10.57
CA LYS A 266 -9.34 -20.91 10.28
C LYS A 266 -8.05 -20.26 9.81
N THR A 267 -6.93 -20.90 10.12
CA THR A 267 -5.60 -20.51 9.63
C THR A 267 -5.40 -20.98 8.20
N ASN A 268 -4.70 -20.17 7.41
CA ASN A 268 -4.34 -20.52 6.04
C ASN A 268 -3.04 -21.34 5.97
N SER A 269 -2.98 -22.25 5.00
CA SER A 269 -1.72 -22.72 4.43
C SER A 269 -1.28 -21.83 3.26
N LEU A 270 -0.06 -22.06 2.76
CA LEU A 270 0.44 -21.34 1.59
C LEU A 270 -0.40 -21.63 0.33
N GLU A 271 -0.83 -22.89 0.17
CA GLU A 271 -1.70 -23.32 -0.94
C GLU A 271 -3.11 -22.74 -0.81
N ASP A 272 -3.64 -22.65 0.41
CA ASP A 272 -4.97 -22.05 0.64
C ASP A 272 -5.02 -20.58 0.19
N LEU A 273 -3.91 -19.86 0.27
CA LEU A 273 -3.81 -18.44 -0.13
C LEU A 273 -3.81 -18.21 -1.64
N GLN A 274 -3.71 -19.27 -2.45
CA GLN A 274 -3.93 -19.16 -3.89
C GLN A 274 -5.36 -18.70 -4.18
N ASP A 275 -6.33 -19.18 -3.40
CA ASP A 275 -7.73 -18.78 -3.49
C ASP A 275 -7.94 -17.38 -2.90
N ARG A 276 -8.37 -16.45 -3.76
CA ARG A 276 -8.62 -15.04 -3.42
C ARG A 276 -9.51 -14.89 -2.18
N LYS A 277 -10.52 -15.75 -1.98
CA LYS A 277 -11.45 -15.64 -0.85
C LYS A 277 -10.83 -15.89 0.52
N ARG A 278 -9.60 -16.43 0.56
CA ARG A 278 -8.88 -16.77 1.81
C ARG A 278 -7.77 -15.78 2.14
N ARG A 279 -7.46 -14.86 1.23
CA ARG A 279 -6.46 -13.81 1.41
C ARG A 279 -6.97 -12.73 2.36
N VAL A 280 -6.06 -11.98 2.94
CA VAL A 280 -6.35 -10.89 3.85
C VAL A 280 -7.31 -9.85 3.27
N CYS A 281 -8.34 -9.50 4.05
CA CYS A 281 -9.33 -8.47 3.73
C CYS A 281 -10.06 -8.64 2.39
N HIS A 282 -10.08 -9.85 1.84
CA HIS A 282 -10.86 -10.17 0.65
C HIS A 282 -12.34 -10.39 1.01
N SER A 283 -13.22 -9.80 0.21
CA SER A 283 -14.67 -9.93 0.42
C SER A 283 -15.08 -11.39 0.28
N TYR A 284 -15.75 -11.94 1.28
CA TYR A 284 -16.32 -13.28 1.23
C TYR A 284 -17.84 -13.23 1.07
N ALA A 285 -18.39 -14.04 0.15
CA ALA A 285 -19.82 -14.11 -0.13
C ALA A 285 -20.61 -14.79 1.00
N VAL A 286 -21.59 -14.10 1.59
CA VAL A 286 -22.67 -14.80 2.31
C VAL A 286 -23.75 -15.09 1.27
N ALA A 287 -23.93 -16.36 0.91
CA ALA A 287 -24.99 -16.77 0.00
C ALA A 287 -26.36 -16.40 0.63
N SER A 288 -27.06 -15.44 0.03
CA SER A 288 -28.46 -15.18 0.35
C SER A 288 -29.34 -15.83 -0.73
N SER A 289 -30.52 -16.32 -0.36
CA SER A 289 -31.44 -17.07 -1.24
C SER A 289 -31.99 -16.28 -2.43
N SER A 290 -31.62 -15.00 -2.57
CA SER A 290 -32.08 -14.12 -3.65
C SER A 290 -30.95 -13.47 -4.45
N SER A 291 -29.68 -13.66 -4.07
CA SER A 291 -28.46 -13.35 -4.82
C SER A 291 -27.23 -13.71 -3.95
N PRO A 292 -26.19 -14.37 -4.48
CA PRO A 292 -24.89 -14.36 -3.82
C PRO A 292 -24.45 -12.91 -3.69
N LEU A 293 -24.31 -12.39 -2.47
CA LEU A 293 -24.05 -10.97 -2.22
C LEU A 293 -22.68 -10.50 -2.72
N TYR A 294 -21.77 -11.44 -3.01
CA TYR A 294 -20.48 -11.18 -3.65
C TYR A 294 -20.14 -12.36 -4.57
N PRO A 295 -20.49 -12.33 -5.86
CA PRO A 295 -20.02 -13.35 -6.78
C PRO A 295 -18.48 -13.33 -6.85
N PHE A 296 -17.89 -14.45 -7.24
CA PHE A 296 -16.54 -14.51 -7.79
C PHE A 296 -16.23 -13.20 -8.55
N PRO A 297 -15.10 -12.54 -8.30
CA PRO A 297 -13.79 -13.10 -7.88
C PRO A 297 -13.29 -12.67 -6.48
N ASN A 298 -14.20 -12.31 -5.55
CA ASN A 298 -13.86 -11.93 -4.17
C ASN A 298 -12.82 -10.79 -4.09
N PRO A 299 -13.13 -9.55 -4.49
CA PRO A 299 -12.17 -8.44 -4.46
C PRO A 299 -11.75 -8.05 -3.04
N ILE A 300 -10.56 -7.46 -2.90
CA ILE A 300 -10.14 -6.87 -1.63
C ILE A 300 -11.08 -5.73 -1.20
N LEU A 301 -11.29 -5.58 0.10
CA LEU A 301 -12.02 -4.49 0.73
C LEU A 301 -11.03 -3.55 1.45
N PRO A 302 -10.59 -2.45 0.82
CA PRO A 302 -9.64 -1.50 1.42
C PRO A 302 -10.09 -0.91 2.76
N THR A 303 -11.40 -0.87 3.02
CA THR A 303 -11.98 -0.43 4.30
C THR A 303 -11.77 -1.43 5.44
N GLN A 304 -11.48 -2.70 5.14
CA GLN A 304 -11.13 -3.70 6.14
C GLN A 304 -9.63 -3.71 6.44
N LEU A 305 -8.80 -3.22 5.53
CA LEU A 305 -7.39 -2.93 5.83
C LEU A 305 -7.34 -1.72 6.75
N ARG A 306 -7.29 -1.95 8.06
CA ARG A 306 -7.22 -0.90 9.09
C ARG A 306 -5.86 -0.92 9.79
N SER A 307 -5.39 0.26 10.18
CA SER A 307 -4.22 0.38 11.05
C SER A 307 -4.56 -0.05 12.48
N PHE A 308 -3.55 -0.37 13.29
CA PHE A 308 -3.77 -0.68 14.71
C PHE A 308 -4.42 0.49 15.48
N GLU A 309 -4.16 1.74 15.07
CA GLU A 309 -4.84 2.91 15.63
C GLU A 309 -6.34 2.92 15.30
N GLN A 310 -6.70 2.63 14.05
CA GLN A 310 -8.10 2.54 13.64
C GLN A 310 -8.81 1.38 14.36
N LEU A 311 -8.16 0.20 14.40
CA LEU A 311 -8.67 -0.96 15.13
C LEU A 311 -8.85 -0.67 16.61
N TYR A 312 -7.95 0.09 17.24
CA TYR A 312 -8.08 0.50 18.62
C TYR A 312 -9.37 1.30 18.86
N ASN A 313 -9.68 2.24 17.96
CA ASN A 313 -10.90 3.05 18.06
C ASN A 313 -12.17 2.25 17.74
N ASP A 314 -12.14 1.38 16.72
CA ASP A 314 -13.31 0.61 16.27
C ASP A 314 -13.70 -0.51 17.24
N ILE A 315 -12.71 -1.22 17.80
CA ILE A 315 -12.94 -2.27 18.81
C ILE A 315 -13.38 -1.63 20.13
N GLY A 316 -12.87 -0.43 20.44
CA GLY A 316 -13.27 0.35 21.61
C GLY A 316 -12.95 -0.35 22.92
N SER A 317 -13.92 -0.40 23.85
CA SER A 317 -13.73 -0.95 25.20
C SER A 317 -13.37 -2.43 25.25
N PHE A 318 -13.52 -3.17 24.15
CA PHE A 318 -13.10 -4.57 24.05
C PHE A 318 -11.62 -4.73 23.67
N ASN A 319 -10.92 -3.63 23.36
CA ASN A 319 -9.51 -3.70 23.05
C ASN A 319 -8.70 -3.70 24.35
N ILE A 320 -8.06 -4.83 24.62
CA ILE A 320 -7.28 -5.06 25.84
C ILE A 320 -5.83 -4.60 25.65
N ARG A 321 -5.39 -4.36 24.40
CA ARG A 321 -4.01 -3.99 24.06
C ARG A 321 -3.96 -2.85 23.04
N ASP A 322 -3.31 -1.75 23.43
CA ASP A 322 -2.94 -0.70 22.50
C ASP A 322 -1.70 -1.11 21.70
N ARG A 323 -1.84 -1.18 20.37
CA ARG A 323 -0.80 -1.51 19.39
C ARG A 323 -0.55 -0.35 18.43
N THR A 324 -1.03 0.85 18.77
CA THR A 324 -0.95 2.03 17.92
C THR A 324 0.51 2.30 17.54
N GLY A 325 0.78 2.32 16.23
CA GLY A 325 2.12 2.56 15.68
C GLY A 325 2.97 1.31 15.44
N GLU A 326 2.55 0.12 15.87
CA GLU A 326 3.31 -1.13 15.61
C GLU A 326 3.39 -1.50 14.12
N ASP A 327 2.43 -1.03 13.31
CA ASP A 327 2.31 -1.29 11.88
C ASP A 327 2.77 -0.12 10.99
N VAL A 328 3.21 1.00 11.59
CA VAL A 328 3.63 2.21 10.86
C VAL A 328 5.07 2.03 10.37
N ILE A 329 5.29 2.13 9.06
CA ILE A 329 6.64 2.07 8.47
C ILE A 329 7.18 3.46 8.13
N LEU A 330 6.31 4.38 7.67
CA LEU A 330 6.69 5.75 7.34
C LEU A 330 5.49 6.68 7.50
N THR A 331 5.66 7.70 8.35
CA THR A 331 4.70 8.80 8.49
C THR A 331 5.02 9.92 7.52
N LYS A 332 4.03 10.79 7.26
CA LYS A 332 4.19 11.99 6.41
C LYS A 332 4.58 11.63 4.97
N THR A 333 4.03 10.54 4.49
CA THR A 333 4.20 10.04 3.13
C THR A 333 3.28 10.83 2.21
N LEU A 334 3.82 11.29 1.10
CA LEU A 334 3.07 11.97 0.04
C LEU A 334 2.60 10.99 -1.04
N ALA A 335 3.42 10.01 -1.38
CA ALA A 335 3.09 9.00 -2.38
C ALA A 335 3.62 7.62 -2.00
N PHE A 336 2.83 6.62 -2.36
CA PHE A 336 3.15 5.20 -2.39
C PHE A 336 2.53 4.69 -3.69
N ASP A 337 3.37 4.56 -4.70
CA ASP A 337 2.97 4.39 -6.11
C ASP A 337 3.68 3.15 -6.66
N VAL A 338 2.93 2.19 -7.17
CA VAL A 338 3.32 0.83 -7.56
C VAL A 338 3.06 0.64 -9.05
N LYS A 339 4.09 0.91 -9.84
CA LYS A 339 4.03 0.75 -11.30
C LYS A 339 4.49 -0.61 -11.76
N VAL A 340 3.86 -1.14 -12.80
CA VAL A 340 4.26 -2.38 -13.48
C VAL A 340 5.02 -2.09 -14.76
N PHE A 341 5.99 -2.92 -15.10
CA PHE A 341 6.69 -2.80 -16.39
C PHE A 341 5.82 -3.34 -17.54
N ASP A 342 5.37 -2.45 -18.41
CA ASP A 342 4.62 -2.81 -19.62
C ASP A 342 5.53 -2.71 -20.87
N PRO A 343 5.90 -3.83 -21.51
CA PRO A 343 6.76 -3.84 -22.69
C PRO A 343 6.09 -3.20 -23.92
N GLY A 344 4.75 -3.14 -23.95
CA GLY A 344 3.95 -2.54 -25.01
C GLY A 344 3.65 -1.06 -24.82
N ALA A 345 3.97 -0.51 -23.64
CA ALA A 345 3.81 0.91 -23.36
C ALA A 345 4.75 1.75 -24.23
N VAL A 346 4.20 2.78 -24.87
CA VAL A 346 4.91 3.62 -25.83
C VAL A 346 5.65 4.74 -25.10
N VAL A 347 6.94 4.91 -25.39
CA VAL A 347 7.72 6.09 -25.04
C VAL A 347 7.79 6.98 -26.28
N ARG A 348 7.36 8.24 -26.13
CA ARG A 348 7.29 9.20 -27.22
C ARG A 348 8.46 10.16 -27.17
N GLN A 349 8.86 10.65 -28.33
CA GLN A 349 9.88 11.70 -28.43
C GLN A 349 9.20 13.01 -28.84
N GLU A 350 9.72 14.12 -28.33
CA GLU A 350 9.33 15.46 -28.77
C GLU A 350 9.70 15.66 -30.25
N ALA A 351 8.94 16.46 -30.99
CA ALA A 351 9.23 16.77 -32.41
C ALA A 351 10.61 17.40 -32.66
N SER A 352 11.23 17.99 -31.62
CA SER A 352 12.60 18.52 -31.69
C SER A 352 13.68 17.44 -31.51
N GLY A 353 13.30 16.25 -31.05
CA GLY A 353 14.18 15.14 -30.73
C GLY A 353 14.91 15.24 -29.38
N THR A 354 14.65 16.27 -28.58
CA THR A 354 15.48 16.58 -27.39
C THR A 354 14.99 15.88 -26.11
N ILE A 355 13.69 15.67 -25.99
CA ILE A 355 13.05 15.11 -24.80
C ILE A 355 12.26 13.86 -25.20
N ALA A 356 12.36 12.80 -24.40
CA ALA A 356 11.49 11.65 -24.46
C ALA A 356 10.57 11.66 -23.24
N GLY A 357 9.29 11.35 -23.46
CA GLY A 357 8.27 11.25 -22.43
C GLY A 357 7.69 9.85 -22.41
N GLN A 358 7.52 9.30 -21.21
CA GLN A 358 6.85 8.02 -20.97
C GLN A 358 5.50 8.24 -20.28
N PRO A 359 4.59 7.25 -20.28
CA PRO A 359 3.36 7.34 -19.49
C PRO A 359 3.70 7.62 -18.01
N GLY A 360 2.96 8.55 -17.40
CA GLY A 360 3.24 9.07 -16.05
C GLY A 360 3.99 10.40 -16.05
N ASP A 361 4.73 10.73 -17.12
CA ASP A 361 5.45 12.01 -17.19
C ASP A 361 4.50 13.20 -17.36
N LEU A 362 4.91 14.34 -16.81
CA LEU A 362 4.21 15.60 -17.02
C LEU A 362 4.13 15.92 -18.53
N TYR A 363 2.95 16.33 -18.98
CA TYR A 363 2.61 16.57 -20.39
C TYR A 363 2.56 15.33 -21.30
N TYR A 364 2.68 14.11 -20.76
CA TYR A 364 2.43 12.91 -21.55
C TYR A 364 0.97 12.94 -22.08
N PRO A 365 0.76 12.78 -23.40
CA PRO A 365 -0.51 13.13 -24.04
C PRO A 365 -1.63 12.17 -23.66
N THR A 366 -2.74 12.67 -23.13
CA THR A 366 -3.89 11.85 -22.73
C THR A 366 -4.82 11.48 -23.87
N SER A 367 -4.79 12.18 -25.01
CA SER A 367 -5.54 11.87 -26.23
C SER A 367 -4.67 12.15 -27.47
N GLY A 368 -5.08 11.69 -28.66
CA GLY A 368 -4.27 11.67 -29.90
C GLY A 368 -3.42 12.93 -30.17
N ASP A 369 -2.26 12.72 -30.83
CA ASP A 369 -1.27 13.72 -31.27
C ASP A 369 -1.34 15.11 -30.65
N THR A 370 -0.56 15.30 -29.58
CA THR A 370 -0.28 16.63 -29.04
C THR A 370 0.79 17.36 -29.84
N ALA A 371 0.79 18.69 -29.78
CA ALA A 371 1.84 19.55 -30.36
C ALA A 371 3.25 19.37 -29.76
N VAL A 372 3.38 18.65 -28.64
CA VAL A 372 4.65 18.44 -27.91
C VAL A 372 5.38 17.18 -28.42
N TYR A 373 4.68 16.05 -28.49
CA TYR A 373 5.24 14.76 -28.88
C TYR A 373 4.88 14.38 -30.31
N GLU A 374 5.80 13.76 -31.04
CA GLU A 374 5.53 13.26 -32.38
C GLU A 374 4.39 12.23 -32.39
N SER A 375 3.73 12.14 -33.54
CA SER A 375 2.71 11.14 -33.76
C SER A 375 3.27 9.74 -33.58
N TYR A 376 2.53 8.91 -32.84
CA TYR A 376 2.91 7.52 -32.70
C TYR A 376 2.93 6.84 -34.08
N THR A 377 4.09 6.34 -34.47
CA THR A 377 4.23 5.38 -35.56
C THR A 377 4.96 4.16 -35.03
N ALA A 378 4.40 2.96 -35.24
CA ALA A 378 4.96 1.70 -34.76
C ALA A 378 6.40 1.42 -35.22
N ALA A 379 6.90 2.15 -36.23
CA ALA A 379 8.24 2.03 -36.77
C ALA A 379 9.30 2.90 -36.06
N THR A 380 8.91 3.90 -35.26
CA THR A 380 9.83 4.93 -34.74
C THR A 380 9.76 5.09 -33.21
N ALA A 381 8.76 4.52 -32.55
CA ALA A 381 8.58 4.66 -31.11
C ALA A 381 9.38 3.62 -30.32
N MET A 382 10.00 4.07 -29.23
CA MET A 382 10.54 3.18 -28.21
C MET A 382 9.38 2.60 -27.40
N THR A 383 9.48 1.34 -26.97
CA THR A 383 8.45 0.71 -26.12
C THR A 383 9.09 0.13 -24.86
N GLY A 384 8.30 0.01 -23.79
CA GLY A 384 8.76 -0.41 -22.47
C GLY A 384 8.83 0.75 -21.50
N ALA A 385 7.87 0.83 -20.58
CA ALA A 385 7.85 1.80 -19.51
C ALA A 385 7.19 1.22 -18.25
N PHE A 386 7.49 1.79 -17.09
CA PHE A 386 6.73 1.53 -15.87
C PHE A 386 5.46 2.38 -15.90
N VAL A 387 4.32 1.72 -15.73
CA VAL A 387 2.98 2.33 -15.87
C VAL A 387 2.03 1.81 -14.80
N ASP A 388 1.06 2.63 -14.44
CA ASP A 388 -0.07 2.25 -13.59
C ASP A 388 -0.94 1.21 -14.31
N LEU A 389 -1.63 0.37 -13.53
CA LEU A 389 -2.58 -0.58 -14.12
C LEU A 389 -3.75 0.17 -14.75
N ASN A 390 -4.15 -0.26 -15.95
CA ASN A 390 -5.28 0.35 -16.68
C ASN A 390 -5.11 1.87 -16.93
N TRP A 391 -3.86 2.34 -17.05
CA TRP A 391 -3.50 3.73 -17.35
C TRP A 391 -4.27 4.33 -18.55
N THR A 392 -4.53 3.53 -19.59
CA THR A 392 -5.17 3.99 -20.84
C THR A 392 -6.70 4.07 -20.78
N ALA A 393 -7.32 3.75 -19.64
CA ALA A 393 -8.77 3.73 -19.45
C ALA A 393 -9.48 5.06 -19.72
N SER A 394 -10.82 5.02 -19.74
CA SER A 394 -11.74 6.18 -19.79
C SER A 394 -11.84 6.90 -21.13
N SER A 395 -11.73 6.18 -22.25
CA SER A 395 -11.80 6.76 -23.61
C SER A 395 -10.80 7.90 -23.84
N ARG A 396 -9.72 7.94 -23.04
CA ARG A 396 -8.67 8.95 -23.08
C ARG A 396 -8.02 8.96 -24.46
N TYR A 397 -7.78 7.78 -25.02
CA TYR A 397 -7.27 7.63 -26.38
C TYR A 397 -8.37 7.20 -27.36
N SER A 398 -8.42 7.86 -28.52
CA SER A 398 -9.24 7.41 -29.66
C SER A 398 -8.75 6.08 -30.26
N SER A 399 -7.47 5.77 -30.05
CA SER A 399 -6.84 4.48 -30.32
C SER A 399 -5.69 4.30 -29.34
N VAL A 400 -5.65 3.17 -28.62
CA VAL A 400 -4.61 2.88 -27.63
C VAL A 400 -3.23 2.83 -28.32
N PRO A 401 -2.24 3.63 -27.89
CA PRO A 401 -0.91 3.59 -28.48
C PRO A 401 -0.20 2.28 -28.16
N GLY A 402 0.43 1.65 -29.16
CA GLY A 402 1.18 0.40 -28.96
C GLY A 402 0.30 -0.83 -28.83
N SER A 403 0.78 -1.82 -28.06
CA SER A 403 0.05 -3.03 -27.70
C SER A 403 0.23 -3.29 -26.21
N PRO A 404 -0.33 -2.43 -25.35
CA PRO A 404 -0.09 -2.49 -23.92
C PRO A 404 -0.62 -3.78 -23.32
N LEU A 405 0.16 -4.39 -22.42
CA LEU A 405 -0.24 -5.60 -21.71
C LEU A 405 -0.89 -5.31 -20.37
N PHE A 406 -0.46 -4.24 -19.69
CA PHE A 406 -0.90 -3.92 -18.32
C PHE A 406 -1.54 -2.53 -18.21
N SER A 407 -1.14 -1.60 -19.08
CA SER A 407 -1.77 -0.27 -19.15
C SER A 407 -3.13 -0.27 -19.86
N GLY A 408 -3.55 -1.40 -20.43
CA GLY A 408 -4.86 -1.61 -21.06
C GLY A 408 -5.98 -1.98 -20.08
N THR A 409 -7.19 -2.10 -20.62
CA THR A 409 -8.35 -2.56 -19.85
C THR A 409 -8.16 -4.01 -19.40
N PRO A 410 -8.43 -4.34 -18.12
CA PRO A 410 -8.33 -5.71 -17.63
C PRO A 410 -9.33 -6.66 -18.33
N ALA A 411 -8.97 -7.94 -18.40
CA ALA A 411 -9.79 -9.00 -18.99
C ALA A 411 -11.15 -9.11 -18.28
N ALA A 412 -12.23 -9.16 -19.06
CA ALA A 412 -13.59 -9.23 -18.53
C ALA A 412 -13.89 -10.55 -17.81
N SER A 413 -13.26 -11.64 -18.23
CA SER A 413 -13.34 -12.97 -17.60
C SER A 413 -12.70 -13.03 -16.21
N SER A 414 -11.99 -11.98 -15.77
CA SER A 414 -11.57 -11.87 -14.37
C SER A 414 -12.71 -11.47 -13.43
N GLY A 415 -13.78 -10.85 -13.93
CA GLY A 415 -14.80 -10.22 -13.10
C GLY A 415 -14.34 -8.98 -12.31
N LEU A 416 -13.08 -8.54 -12.47
CA LEU A 416 -12.48 -7.36 -11.79
C LEU A 416 -12.44 -6.11 -12.67
N ASN A 417 -12.98 -6.16 -13.89
CA ASN A 417 -12.88 -5.06 -14.86
C ASN A 417 -13.76 -3.84 -14.57
N SER A 418 -14.78 -4.02 -13.73
CA SER A 418 -15.72 -2.97 -13.33
C SER A 418 -15.91 -2.95 -11.82
N ASP A 419 -14.84 -3.21 -11.07
CA ASP A 419 -14.95 -3.36 -9.63
C ASP A 419 -15.06 -2.00 -8.91
N GLN A 420 -16.21 -1.76 -8.28
CA GLN A 420 -16.65 -0.44 -7.77
C GLN A 420 -16.69 -0.33 -6.24
N TYR A 421 -16.17 -1.31 -5.48
CA TYR A 421 -16.40 -1.30 -4.03
C TYR A 421 -15.52 -0.31 -3.27
N SER A 422 -16.22 0.49 -2.45
CA SER A 422 -15.71 1.30 -1.34
C SER A 422 -14.85 2.52 -1.73
N PRO A 423 -15.14 3.72 -1.21
CA PRO A 423 -14.31 4.90 -1.46
C PRO A 423 -12.93 4.73 -0.80
N PHE A 424 -11.86 5.02 -1.54
CA PHE A 424 -10.53 5.21 -0.96
C PHE A 424 -10.51 6.56 -0.26
N THR A 425 -10.40 6.57 1.07
CA THR A 425 -10.20 7.85 1.78
C THR A 425 -8.81 8.45 1.51
N GLN A 426 -7.92 7.67 0.91
CA GLN A 426 -6.56 8.04 0.50
C GLN A 426 -6.53 8.78 -0.84
N SER A 427 -7.53 8.60 -1.70
CA SER A 427 -7.60 9.29 -2.99
C SER A 427 -7.87 10.79 -2.75
N PRO A 428 -7.19 11.71 -3.45
CA PRO A 428 -7.29 13.12 -3.17
C PRO A 428 -8.65 13.69 -3.62
N SER A 429 -9.19 14.63 -2.85
CA SER A 429 -10.47 15.31 -3.08
C SER A 429 -10.53 16.04 -4.42
N MET A 430 -9.38 16.36 -5.02
CA MET A 430 -9.28 17.00 -6.35
C MET A 430 -9.69 16.09 -7.52
N ALA A 431 -9.75 14.77 -7.32
CA ALA A 431 -10.34 13.84 -8.29
C ALA A 431 -11.87 13.99 -8.37
N LEU A 432 -12.48 14.76 -7.46
CA LEU A 432 -13.90 15.05 -7.38
C LEU A 432 -14.16 16.55 -7.64
N PRO A 433 -15.30 16.91 -8.27
CA PRO A 433 -15.74 18.31 -8.34
C PRO A 433 -15.84 18.94 -6.94
N LEU A 434 -15.55 20.24 -6.80
CA LEU A 434 -15.59 20.94 -5.50
C LEU A 434 -16.92 20.72 -4.76
N GLY A 435 -16.85 20.20 -3.53
CA GLY A 435 -18.03 19.89 -2.71
C GLY A 435 -18.82 18.65 -3.13
N ALA A 436 -18.35 17.88 -4.11
CA ALA A 436 -18.93 16.59 -4.45
C ALA A 436 -18.46 15.51 -3.48
N ALA A 437 -19.40 14.75 -2.92
CA ALA A 437 -19.07 13.47 -2.31
C ALA A 437 -18.55 12.50 -3.38
N PRO A 438 -17.66 11.55 -3.02
CA PRO A 438 -17.32 10.41 -3.89
C PRO A 438 -18.62 9.63 -4.18
N THR A 439 -19.29 10.06 -5.23
CA THR A 439 -20.57 9.52 -5.73
C THR A 439 -20.38 8.88 -7.09
N GLY A 440 -19.15 8.90 -7.61
CA GLY A 440 -18.71 8.22 -8.80
C GLY A 440 -18.08 6.87 -8.46
N ASN A 441 -18.40 5.88 -9.26
CA ASN A 441 -17.78 4.57 -9.28
C ASN A 441 -16.30 4.71 -9.67
N LEU A 442 -15.43 4.87 -8.68
CA LEU A 442 -14.00 4.85 -8.90
C LEU A 442 -13.56 3.40 -9.10
N TYR A 443 -12.97 3.13 -10.26
CA TYR A 443 -12.58 1.78 -10.67
C TYR A 443 -11.17 1.47 -10.21
N ARG A 444 -11.03 0.36 -9.49
CA ARG A 444 -9.75 -0.25 -9.18
C ARG A 444 -9.27 -1.09 -10.35
N SER A 445 -7.97 -1.27 -10.44
CA SER A 445 -7.36 -2.23 -11.35
C SER A 445 -6.51 -3.20 -10.56
N TYR A 446 -6.43 -4.44 -11.04
CA TYR A 446 -5.84 -5.53 -10.28
C TYR A 446 -4.80 -6.23 -11.14
N TYR A 447 -3.64 -6.52 -10.57
CA TYR A 447 -2.76 -7.57 -11.06
C TYR A 447 -2.82 -8.73 -10.07
N ASP A 448 -2.97 -9.95 -10.56
CA ASP A 448 -2.98 -11.16 -9.73
C ASP A 448 -2.30 -12.30 -10.50
N THR A 449 -1.51 -13.09 -9.80
CA THR A 449 -0.94 -14.35 -10.30
C THR A 449 -1.99 -15.39 -10.70
N TRP A 450 -3.22 -15.28 -10.21
CA TRP A 450 -4.44 -16.05 -10.54
C TRP A 450 -4.27 -17.57 -10.60
N PRO A 451 -4.91 -18.34 -9.71
CA PRO A 451 -4.72 -19.79 -9.70
C PRO A 451 -5.50 -20.50 -10.83
N LEU A 452 -4.96 -21.62 -11.31
CA LEU A 452 -5.71 -22.59 -12.13
C LEU A 452 -6.72 -23.41 -11.30
N LEU A 453 -6.75 -23.20 -9.98
CA LEU A 453 -7.70 -23.86 -9.09
C LEU A 453 -9.15 -23.68 -9.56
N TYR A 454 -9.50 -22.50 -10.10
CA TYR A 454 -10.86 -22.20 -10.56
C TYR A 454 -11.30 -23.05 -11.76
N GLU A 455 -10.36 -23.67 -12.47
CA GLU A 455 -10.66 -24.61 -13.56
C GLU A 455 -10.76 -26.06 -13.05
N SER A 456 -10.89 -26.26 -11.74
CA SER A 456 -10.95 -27.59 -11.10
C SER A 456 -11.74 -27.58 -9.78
N ASP A 457 -12.50 -26.52 -9.51
CA ASP A 457 -13.16 -26.32 -8.21
C ASP A 457 -14.63 -26.78 -8.21
N GLY A 458 -15.13 -27.25 -9.34
CA GLY A 458 -16.47 -27.81 -9.51
C GLY A 458 -17.57 -26.76 -9.54
N ASN A 459 -17.25 -25.47 -9.68
CA ASN A 459 -18.20 -24.39 -9.83
C ASN A 459 -18.17 -23.86 -11.27
N ASP A 460 -19.31 -23.38 -11.75
CA ASP A 460 -19.47 -22.71 -13.04
C ASP A 460 -19.32 -21.19 -12.80
N GLN A 461 -18.10 -20.66 -12.97
CA GLN A 461 -17.77 -19.26 -12.66
C GLN A 461 -18.40 -18.28 -13.65
N ASP A 462 -18.42 -18.60 -14.93
CA ASP A 462 -18.89 -17.73 -16.02
C ASP A 462 -20.39 -17.89 -16.34
N LYS A 463 -21.02 -18.93 -15.78
CA LYS A 463 -22.46 -19.25 -15.78
C LYS A 463 -22.98 -19.67 -17.13
N ASP A 464 -22.16 -20.36 -17.90
CA ASP A 464 -22.54 -20.84 -19.22
C ASP A 464 -23.24 -22.22 -19.18
N GLY A 465 -23.22 -22.88 -18.01
CA GLY A 465 -23.86 -24.16 -17.74
C GLY A 465 -22.94 -25.38 -17.85
N VAL A 466 -21.66 -25.17 -18.16
CA VAL A 466 -20.60 -26.17 -18.10
C VAL A 466 -19.69 -25.83 -16.91
N VAL A 467 -18.93 -26.81 -16.44
CA VAL A 467 -18.08 -26.68 -15.25
C VAL A 467 -16.69 -27.20 -15.58
N ASP A 468 -15.67 -26.45 -15.19
CA ASP A 468 -14.24 -26.74 -15.29
C ASP A 468 -13.81 -27.08 -16.73
N GLU A 469 -14.32 -26.33 -17.73
CA GLU A 469 -14.03 -26.58 -19.17
C GLU A 469 -12.54 -26.53 -19.50
N GLY A 470 -11.79 -25.65 -18.84
CA GLY A 470 -10.35 -25.51 -19.03
C GLY A 470 -9.51 -26.74 -18.67
N THR A 471 -10.09 -27.78 -18.05
CA THR A 471 -9.37 -29.02 -17.69
C THR A 471 -10.17 -30.31 -17.91
N ASN A 472 -11.28 -30.27 -18.66
CA ASN A 472 -12.20 -31.41 -18.78
C ASN A 472 -11.75 -32.48 -19.81
N GLY A 473 -10.70 -32.21 -20.59
CA GLY A 473 -10.12 -33.11 -21.58
C GLY A 473 -10.86 -33.15 -22.92
N PHE A 474 -11.76 -32.19 -23.17
CA PHE A 474 -12.49 -32.02 -24.43
C PHE A 474 -12.05 -30.77 -25.19
N ASP A 475 -12.45 -30.68 -26.45
CA ASP A 475 -12.30 -29.48 -27.30
C ASP A 475 -13.71 -28.92 -27.43
N ASP A 476 -14.11 -28.13 -26.43
CA ASP A 476 -15.47 -27.63 -26.24
C ASP A 476 -15.79 -26.48 -27.19
N ASN A 477 -14.75 -25.75 -27.63
CA ASN A 477 -14.88 -24.66 -28.60
C ASN A 477 -14.64 -25.10 -30.07
N ASN A 478 -14.35 -26.39 -30.30
CA ASN A 478 -14.06 -27.00 -31.61
C ASN A 478 -12.92 -26.31 -32.40
N ASN A 479 -11.94 -25.73 -31.72
CA ASN A 479 -10.77 -25.13 -32.36
C ASN A 479 -9.67 -26.16 -32.70
N GLY A 480 -9.85 -27.43 -32.31
CA GLY A 480 -8.93 -28.53 -32.56
C GLY A 480 -7.80 -28.65 -31.54
N ILE A 481 -7.86 -27.89 -30.46
CA ILE A 481 -6.96 -27.92 -29.30
C ILE A 481 -7.82 -28.29 -28.10
N VAL A 482 -7.33 -29.23 -27.30
CA VAL A 482 -8.00 -29.68 -26.07
C VAL A 482 -7.47 -28.84 -24.91
N ASP A 483 -8.35 -28.41 -24.02
CA ASP A 483 -8.07 -27.67 -22.78
C ASP A 483 -7.21 -26.40 -23.04
N ASP A 484 -7.66 -25.54 -23.95
CA ASP A 484 -6.95 -24.30 -24.30
C ASP A 484 -7.38 -23.09 -23.45
N VAL A 485 -6.56 -22.02 -23.45
CA VAL A 485 -6.84 -20.81 -22.64
C VAL A 485 -8.18 -20.15 -23.02
N GLY A 486 -8.68 -20.39 -24.24
CA GLY A 486 -10.00 -19.94 -24.68
C GLY A 486 -11.18 -20.72 -24.08
N GLU A 487 -10.93 -21.83 -23.40
CA GLU A 487 -11.91 -22.68 -22.70
C GLU A 487 -11.91 -22.45 -21.19
N TYR A 488 -11.04 -21.57 -20.68
CA TYR A 488 -10.99 -21.28 -19.24
C TYR A 488 -12.23 -20.48 -18.84
N GLU A 489 -12.90 -20.90 -17.77
CA GLU A 489 -14.03 -20.17 -17.22
C GLU A 489 -13.59 -18.79 -16.71
N THR A 490 -12.34 -18.69 -16.26
CA THR A 490 -11.80 -17.49 -15.64
C THR A 490 -10.45 -17.10 -16.21
N SER A 491 -10.09 -15.83 -16.07
CA SER A 491 -8.76 -15.33 -16.43
C SER A 491 -8.26 -14.35 -15.38
N PRO A 492 -6.94 -14.26 -15.15
CA PRO A 492 -6.36 -13.08 -14.51
C PRO A 492 -6.81 -11.79 -15.22
N PRO A 493 -6.90 -10.66 -14.50
CA PRO A 493 -7.16 -9.36 -15.12
C PRO A 493 -6.14 -9.03 -16.22
N TYR A 494 -4.88 -9.46 -16.05
CA TYR A 494 -3.82 -9.32 -17.01
C TYR A 494 -3.17 -10.68 -17.29
N PRO A 495 -3.55 -11.37 -18.39
CA PRO A 495 -3.02 -12.69 -18.77
C PRO A 495 -1.63 -12.61 -19.40
N ALA A 496 -0.71 -11.89 -18.75
CA ALA A 496 0.66 -11.70 -19.19
C ALA A 496 1.64 -11.81 -18.01
N PRO A 497 2.83 -12.38 -18.21
CA PRO A 497 3.85 -12.49 -17.17
C PRO A 497 4.39 -11.11 -16.79
N LEU A 498 4.40 -10.79 -15.50
CA LEU A 498 4.91 -9.52 -15.01
C LEU A 498 6.44 -9.59 -14.92
N ARG A 499 7.12 -8.72 -15.68
CA ARG A 499 8.59 -8.73 -15.73
C ARG A 499 9.22 -8.03 -14.53
N GLY A 500 8.55 -7.04 -13.97
CA GLY A 500 9.06 -6.28 -12.84
C GLY A 500 8.12 -5.16 -12.45
N ILE A 501 8.39 -4.60 -11.27
CA ILE A 501 7.65 -3.47 -10.70
C ILE A 501 8.61 -2.37 -10.26
N SER A 502 8.08 -1.16 -10.18
CA SER A 502 8.75 0.01 -9.60
C SER A 502 7.86 0.58 -8.52
N VAL A 503 8.31 0.54 -7.26
CA VAL A 503 7.60 1.14 -6.13
C VAL A 503 8.28 2.44 -5.75
N THR A 504 7.55 3.54 -5.84
CA THR A 504 8.01 4.87 -5.46
C THR A 504 7.43 5.27 -4.12
N VAL A 505 8.30 5.63 -3.17
CA VAL A 505 7.89 6.18 -1.87
C VAL A 505 8.38 7.62 -1.77
N ARG A 506 7.46 8.55 -1.58
CA ARG A 506 7.75 9.98 -1.43
C ARG A 506 7.31 10.45 -0.05
N ALA A 507 8.14 11.21 0.64
CA ALA A 507 7.82 11.75 1.95
C ALA A 507 8.32 13.19 2.11
N ILE A 508 7.68 13.94 3.00
CA ILE A 508 7.96 15.37 3.22
C ILE A 508 8.41 15.63 4.65
N GLU A 509 9.40 16.51 4.80
CA GLU A 509 9.76 17.06 6.10
C GLU A 509 8.97 18.36 6.34
N GLU A 510 8.26 18.44 7.47
CA GLU A 510 7.31 19.53 7.75
C GLU A 510 7.95 20.91 7.93
N GLY A 511 9.12 20.99 8.57
CA GLY A 511 9.73 22.27 8.94
C GLY A 511 10.26 23.05 7.73
N THR A 512 10.90 22.34 6.81
CA THR A 512 11.54 22.88 5.60
C THR A 512 10.71 22.68 4.35
N ARG A 513 9.65 21.87 4.41
CA ARG A 513 8.82 21.45 3.27
C ARG A 513 9.64 20.78 2.16
N GLN A 514 10.77 20.15 2.53
CA GLN A 514 11.58 19.43 1.59
C GLN A 514 11.01 18.03 1.37
N VAL A 515 10.87 17.68 0.10
CA VAL A 515 10.42 16.37 -0.34
C VAL A 515 11.63 15.48 -0.61
N ARG A 516 11.52 14.22 -0.21
CA ARG A 516 12.45 13.15 -0.55
C ARG A 516 11.67 12.01 -1.19
N GLN A 517 12.32 11.34 -2.13
CA GLN A 517 11.77 10.19 -2.83
C GLN A 517 12.83 9.10 -2.88
N ASP A 518 12.39 7.86 -2.75
CA ASP A 518 13.16 6.67 -3.07
C ASP A 518 12.34 5.77 -4.00
N THR A 519 13.00 5.06 -4.89
CA THR A 519 12.34 4.18 -5.88
C THR A 519 13.00 2.82 -5.82
N ILE A 520 12.19 1.80 -5.58
CA ILE A 520 12.57 0.40 -5.46
C ILE A 520 12.16 -0.30 -6.75
N MET A 521 13.07 -1.05 -7.37
CA MET A 521 12.77 -1.84 -8.56
C MET A 521 12.97 -3.31 -8.26
N ALA A 522 11.94 -4.12 -8.53
CA ALA A 522 12.02 -5.57 -8.47
C ALA A 522 11.88 -6.16 -9.87
N ASP A 523 12.75 -7.10 -10.19
CA ASP A 523 12.77 -7.86 -11.44
C ASP A 523 12.35 -9.30 -11.13
N PHE A 524 11.40 -9.82 -11.90
CA PHE A 524 10.82 -11.14 -11.74
C PHE A 524 11.22 -12.10 -12.87
N LEU A 525 12.03 -11.65 -13.84
CA LEU A 525 12.53 -12.55 -14.87
C LEU A 525 13.49 -13.58 -14.24
N PRO A 526 13.34 -14.87 -14.59
CA PRO A 526 14.31 -15.88 -14.17
C PRO A 526 15.69 -15.53 -14.76
N LYS A 527 16.71 -15.51 -13.89
CA LYS A 527 18.09 -15.18 -14.23
C LYS A 527 18.78 -16.25 -15.08
#